data_AF-A0A1X1AXU1-F1
#
_entry.id   AF-A0A1X1AXU1-F1
#
_cell.length_a   1.000
_cell.length_b   1.000
_cell.length_c   1.000
_cell.angle_alpha   90.00
_cell.angle_beta   90.00
_cell.angle_gamma   90.00
#
_symmetry.space_group_name_H-M   'P 1'
#
loop_
_entity.id
_entity.type
_entity.pdbx_description
1 polymer ?
#
loop_
_entity_poly.entity_id
_entity_poly.type
_entity_poly.pdbx_seq_one_letter_code
_entity_poly.pdbx_strand_id
1 'polypeptide(L)'
;MPKLEIKKTTELTRKQVSERLIALGKALASGSEVDLGTGGESITVEVADRVQFELEIEVDGDETEIEIEIKWRDGASAAPANAAPEPAAAAPAKATRRARPRKAAAK
;
A
#
# COMPACT_ATOMS: atom_id res chain seq x y z
N MET A 1 3.20 -12.86 -23.16
CA MET A 1 4.53 -13.28 -22.68
C MET A 1 4.34 -14.25 -21.52
N PRO A 2 5.24 -15.22 -21.29
CA PRO A 2 5.18 -16.06 -20.09
C PRO A 2 5.33 -15.20 -18.83
N LYS A 3 4.70 -15.64 -17.73
CA LYS A 3 4.80 -14.97 -16.42
C LYS A 3 6.21 -15.15 -15.86
N LEU A 4 6.86 -14.05 -15.46
CA LEU A 4 8.08 -14.06 -14.65
C LEU A 4 7.70 -13.83 -13.18
N GLU A 5 8.26 -14.63 -12.27
CA GLU A 5 8.09 -14.45 -10.82
C GLU A 5 9.44 -14.69 -10.14
N ILE A 6 9.85 -13.75 -9.28
CA ILE A 6 11.10 -13.82 -8.50
C ILE A 6 10.72 -13.62 -7.04
N LYS A 7 10.92 -14.65 -6.20
CA LYS A 7 10.68 -14.59 -4.75
C LYS A 7 11.96 -14.94 -3.99
N LYS A 8 12.40 -14.06 -3.09
CA LYS A 8 13.59 -14.25 -2.23
C LYS A 8 13.29 -13.74 -0.83
N THR A 9 13.57 -14.56 0.19
CA THR A 9 13.43 -14.20 1.61
C THR A 9 14.84 -14.17 2.22
N THR A 10 15.18 -13.10 2.93
CA THR A 10 16.50 -12.95 3.57
C THR A 10 16.36 -12.05 4.80
N GLU A 11 17.03 -12.41 5.89
CA GLU A 11 17.09 -11.56 7.08
C GLU A 11 18.06 -10.39 6.84
N LEU A 12 17.61 -9.17 7.13
CA LEU A 12 18.36 -7.95 6.91
C LEU A 12 18.28 -7.04 8.13
N THR A 13 19.33 -6.25 8.33
CA THR A 13 19.28 -5.17 9.32
C THR A 13 18.31 -4.07 8.87
N ARG A 14 17.74 -3.33 9.83
CA ARG A 14 16.88 -2.16 9.55
C ARG A 14 17.52 -1.15 8.59
N LYS A 15 18.84 -0.95 8.68
CA LYS A 15 19.60 -0.05 7.80
C LYS A 15 19.60 -0.55 6.35
N GLN A 16 19.89 -1.83 6.14
CA GLN A 16 19.89 -2.44 4.80
C GLN A 16 18.51 -2.40 4.15
N VAL A 17 17.44 -2.62 4.93
CA VAL A 17 16.06 -2.49 4.42
C VAL A 17 15.76 -1.04 4.01
N SER A 18 16.13 -0.07 4.85
CA SER A 18 15.95 1.36 4.54
C SER A 18 16.66 1.77 3.24
N GLU A 19 17.91 1.36 3.06
CA GLU A 19 18.69 1.65 1.85
C GLU A 19 18.01 1.09 0.59
N ARG A 20 17.45 -0.13 0.66
CA ARG A 20 16.71 -0.75 -0.45
C ARG A 20 15.41 -0.02 -0.76
N LEU A 21 14.61 0.32 0.25
CA LEU A 21 13.35 1.04 0.05
C LEU A 21 13.59 2.43 -0.55
N ILE A 22 14.66 3.13 -0.13
CA ILE A 22 15.07 4.40 -0.73
C ILE A 22 15.47 4.22 -2.19
N ALA A 23 16.23 3.18 -2.53
CA ALA A 23 16.61 2.89 -3.91
C ALA A 23 15.39 2.62 -4.80
N LEU A 24 14.45 1.80 -4.32
CA LEU A 24 13.16 1.55 -4.97
C LEU A 24 12.39 2.87 -5.18
N GLY A 25 12.25 3.68 -4.13
CA GLY A 25 11.55 4.96 -4.21
C GLY A 25 12.15 5.93 -5.22
N LYS A 26 13.49 5.98 -5.33
CA LYS A 26 14.18 6.81 -6.33
C LYS A 26 13.90 6.34 -7.76
N ALA A 27 13.92 5.04 -7.99
CA ALA A 27 13.67 4.47 -9.32
C ALA A 27 12.22 4.67 -9.76
N LEU A 28 11.25 4.49 -8.84
CA LEU A 28 9.84 4.85 -9.08
C LEU A 28 9.68 6.34 -9.45
N ALA A 29 10.37 7.24 -8.74
CA ALA A 29 10.26 8.68 -8.97
C ALA A 29 10.86 9.15 -10.30
N SER A 30 11.90 8.50 -10.80
CA SER A 30 12.53 8.84 -12.08
C SER A 30 11.94 8.09 -13.27
N GLY A 31 10.95 7.23 -13.06
CA GLY A 31 10.40 6.34 -14.10
C GLY A 31 11.46 5.40 -14.68
N SER A 32 12.52 5.12 -13.92
CA SER A 32 13.71 4.42 -14.40
C SER A 32 13.86 3.05 -13.75
N GLU A 33 14.73 2.25 -14.35
CA GLU A 33 15.20 0.95 -13.91
C GLU A 33 15.45 0.84 -12.39
N VAL A 34 14.80 -0.13 -11.74
CA VAL A 34 14.95 -0.40 -10.30
C VAL A 34 15.98 -1.50 -10.05
N ASP A 35 17.17 -1.20 -9.54
CA ASP A 35 18.07 -2.27 -9.07
C ASP A 35 17.64 -2.77 -7.67
N LEU A 36 16.99 -3.93 -7.61
CA LEU A 36 16.52 -4.57 -6.37
C LEU A 36 17.49 -5.63 -5.81
N GLY A 37 18.71 -5.71 -6.35
CA GLY A 37 19.68 -6.74 -6.01
C GLY A 37 20.45 -6.55 -4.70
N THR A 38 20.63 -7.63 -3.95
CA THR A 38 21.84 -7.80 -3.13
C THR A 38 22.67 -8.95 -3.68
N GLY A 39 23.88 -8.64 -4.13
CA GLY A 39 24.85 -9.64 -4.59
C GLY A 39 25.00 -9.74 -6.11
N GLY A 40 24.72 -8.67 -6.86
CA GLY A 40 25.04 -8.59 -8.30
C GLY A 40 23.93 -9.02 -9.26
N GLU A 41 22.73 -9.35 -8.76
CA GLU A 41 21.54 -9.58 -9.59
C GLU A 41 20.70 -8.30 -9.65
N SER A 42 20.76 -7.56 -10.76
CA SER A 42 19.89 -6.43 -11.03
C SER A 42 18.66 -6.86 -11.83
N ILE A 43 17.48 -6.34 -11.49
CA ILE A 43 16.24 -6.60 -12.23
C ILE A 43 15.74 -5.29 -12.80
N THR A 44 15.89 -5.09 -14.10
CA THR A 44 15.40 -3.89 -14.77
C THR A 44 13.90 -3.96 -15.01
N VAL A 45 13.14 -2.97 -14.52
CA VAL A 45 11.71 -2.83 -14.82
C VAL A 45 11.38 -1.37 -15.16
N GLU A 46 10.66 -1.16 -16.26
CA GLU A 46 10.09 0.14 -16.64
C GLU A 46 8.79 0.38 -15.87
N VAL A 47 8.67 1.54 -15.23
CA VAL A 47 7.53 1.88 -14.37
C VAL A 47 6.65 2.90 -15.07
N ALA A 48 5.34 2.67 -15.11
CA ALA A 48 4.39 3.60 -15.70
C ALA A 48 4.23 4.89 -14.87
N ASP A 49 3.83 5.99 -15.52
CA ASP A 49 3.56 7.29 -14.86
C ASP A 49 2.53 7.23 -13.71
N ARG A 50 1.67 6.20 -13.73
CA ARG A 50 0.69 5.92 -12.68
C ARG A 50 0.72 4.44 -12.30
N VAL A 51 0.76 4.21 -10.99
CA VAL A 51 0.73 2.87 -10.40
C VAL A 51 -0.45 2.75 -9.43
N GLN A 52 -0.93 1.53 -9.21
CA GLN A 52 -1.74 1.17 -8.06
C GLN A 52 -0.77 0.79 -6.93
N PHE A 53 -1.04 1.29 -5.73
CA PHE A 53 -0.23 1.08 -4.55
C PHE A 53 -1.12 0.56 -3.41
N GLU A 54 -0.69 -0.52 -2.76
CA GLU A 54 -1.30 -1.07 -1.57
C GLU A 54 -0.24 -1.20 -0.47
N LEU A 55 -0.64 -0.84 0.76
CA LEU A 55 0.18 -0.96 1.96
C LEU A 55 -0.66 -1.66 3.01
N GLU A 56 -0.17 -2.81 3.46
CA GLU A 56 -0.75 -3.57 4.55
C GLU A 56 0.22 -3.62 5.73
N ILE A 57 -0.31 -3.49 6.93
CA ILE A 57 0.45 -3.54 8.17
C ILE A 57 -0.32 -4.44 9.14
N GLU A 58 0.31 -5.55 9.51
CA GLU A 58 -0.24 -6.50 10.48
C GLU A 58 0.65 -6.55 11.72
N VAL A 59 0.01 -6.64 12.90
CA VAL A 59 0.69 -6.82 14.18
C VAL A 59 -0.03 -7.94 14.91
N ASP A 60 0.64 -9.09 15.04
CA ASP A 60 0.15 -10.26 15.77
C ASP A 60 1.17 -10.68 16.82
N GLY A 61 0.81 -10.53 18.10
CA GLY A 61 1.69 -10.85 19.22
C GLY A 61 3.01 -10.06 19.20
N ASP A 62 4.12 -10.77 19.02
CA ASP A 62 5.48 -10.23 18.91
C ASP A 62 5.98 -10.12 17.46
N GLU A 63 5.11 -10.41 16.48
CA GLU A 63 5.38 -10.27 15.06
C GLU A 63 4.78 -8.96 14.51
N THR A 64 5.50 -8.34 13.58
CA THR A 64 5.03 -7.17 12.85
C THR A 64 5.39 -7.36 11.39
N GLU A 65 4.39 -7.30 10.53
CA GLU A 65 4.54 -7.44 9.08
C GLU A 65 4.15 -6.14 8.39
N ILE A 66 4.91 -5.77 7.37
CA ILE A 66 4.62 -4.65 6.48
C ILE A 66 4.76 -5.17 5.06
N GLU A 67 3.65 -5.21 4.34
CA GLU A 67 3.63 -5.56 2.92
C GLU A 67 3.43 -4.32 2.07
N ILE A 68 4.19 -4.23 0.97
CA ILE A 68 4.09 -3.15 -0.01
C ILE A 68 3.88 -3.80 -1.38
N GLU A 69 2.74 -3.52 -2.01
CA GLU A 69 2.44 -3.99 -3.35
C GLU A 69 2.28 -2.82 -4.33
N ILE A 70 2.94 -2.93 -5.48
CA ILE A 70 2.90 -1.92 -6.54
C ILE A 70 2.58 -2.60 -7.86
N LYS A 71 1.50 -2.16 -8.52
CA LYS A 71 0.99 -2.77 -9.76
C LYS A 71 0.77 -1.70 -10.82
N TRP A 72 1.15 -2.00 -12.06
CA TRP A 72 0.82 -1.17 -13.23
C TRP A 72 0.61 -2.03 -14.48
N ARG A 73 0.22 -1.37 -15.56
CA ARG A 73 0.07 -1.98 -16.89
C ARG A 73 1.00 -1.26 -17.86
N ASP A 74 1.79 -2.02 -18.62
CA ASP A 74 2.64 -1.48 -19.67
C ASP A 74 1.81 -0.80 -20.76
N GLY A 75 2.30 0.32 -21.30
CA GLY A 75 1.65 1.04 -22.40
C GLY A 75 0.36 1.80 -22.01
N ALA A 76 -0.03 1.82 -20.73
CA ALA A 76 -1.10 2.69 -20.23
C ALA A 76 -0.64 4.15 -20.06
N SER A 77 0.04 4.69 -21.07
CA SER A 77 0.24 6.14 -21.17
C SER A 77 -1.00 6.75 -21.82
N ALA A 78 -1.64 7.66 -21.08
CA ALA A 78 -2.76 8.53 -21.45
C ALA A 78 -4.20 7.94 -21.48
N ALA A 79 -4.87 7.95 -20.32
CA ALA A 79 -6.21 8.55 -20.12
C ALA A 79 -6.64 8.50 -18.63
N PRO A 80 -7.28 9.54 -18.07
CA PRO A 80 -7.80 9.47 -16.71
C PRO A 80 -9.16 8.75 -16.74
N ALA A 81 -9.18 7.49 -16.30
CA ALA A 81 -10.42 6.86 -15.87
C ALA A 81 -10.36 6.72 -14.35
N ASN A 82 -11.14 7.55 -13.67
CA ASN A 82 -11.48 7.47 -12.25
C ASN A 82 -10.50 8.08 -11.23
N ALA A 83 -10.34 9.40 -11.29
CA ALA A 83 -10.31 10.17 -10.04
C ALA A 83 -11.78 10.49 -9.69
N ALA A 84 -12.43 9.60 -8.93
CA ALA A 84 -13.66 9.99 -8.26
C ALA A 84 -13.29 11.11 -7.27
N PRO A 85 -13.94 12.29 -7.28
CA PRO A 85 -13.71 13.26 -6.24
C PRO A 85 -14.19 12.65 -4.92
N GLU A 86 -13.30 12.61 -3.94
CA GLU A 86 -13.63 12.39 -2.54
C GLU A 86 -14.69 13.46 -2.16
N PRO A 87 -15.91 13.09 -1.75
CA PRO A 87 -16.84 14.08 -1.25
C PRO A 87 -16.32 14.57 0.10
N ALA A 88 -15.80 15.79 0.12
CA ALA A 88 -15.50 16.52 1.33
C ALA A 88 -16.75 16.57 2.23
N ALA A 89 -16.66 15.88 3.36
CA ALA A 89 -17.34 16.11 4.63
C ALA A 89 -18.72 16.81 4.59
N ALA A 90 -19.79 16.01 4.65
CA ALA A 90 -21.03 16.43 5.29
C ALA A 90 -21.14 15.72 6.65
N ALA A 91 -21.04 16.50 7.73
CA ALA A 91 -21.07 16.09 9.12
C ALA A 91 -22.30 15.23 9.50
N PRO A 92 -22.21 14.36 10.53
CA PRO A 92 -23.37 13.61 10.99
C PRO A 92 -24.35 14.53 11.72
N ALA A 93 -25.60 14.56 11.25
CA ALA A 93 -26.71 15.22 11.91
C ALA A 93 -27.00 14.56 13.28
N LYS A 94 -27.05 15.39 14.33
CA LYS A 94 -27.51 15.01 15.66
C LYS A 94 -29.00 14.61 15.65
N ALA A 95 -29.28 13.63 16.51
CA ALA A 95 -30.53 13.39 17.25
C ALA A 95 -31.60 12.50 16.61
N THR A 96 -31.70 11.27 17.14
CA THR A 96 -32.99 10.73 17.62
C THR A 96 -32.81 10.04 18.96
N ARG A 97 -33.38 10.63 20.02
CA ARG A 97 -33.57 10.00 21.32
C ARG A 97 -34.48 8.77 21.14
N ARG A 98 -33.98 7.55 21.43
CA ARG A 98 -34.84 6.41 21.74
C ARG A 98 -35.01 6.30 23.25
N ALA A 99 -36.24 6.55 23.70
CA ALA A 99 -36.65 6.38 25.08
C ALA A 99 -36.51 4.91 25.50
N ARG A 100 -35.91 4.69 26.68
CA ARG A 100 -35.86 3.40 27.36
C ARG A 100 -36.89 3.43 28.50
N PRO A 101 -37.91 2.55 28.52
CA PRO A 101 -38.82 2.49 29.65
C PRO A 101 -38.09 1.94 30.88
N ARG A 102 -38.23 2.62 32.02
CA ARG A 102 -37.72 2.17 33.32
C ARG A 102 -38.61 1.03 33.81
N LYS A 103 -38.05 -0.16 33.99
CA LYS A 103 -38.67 -1.23 34.78
C LYS A 103 -38.33 -0.96 36.25
N ALA A 104 -39.33 -0.56 37.03
CA ALA A 104 -39.23 -0.47 38.49
C ALA A 104 -39.47 -1.85 39.09
N ALA A 105 -38.69 -2.21 40.11
CA ALA A 105 -38.93 -3.36 40.97
C ALA A 105 -38.91 -2.90 42.44
N ALA A 106 -39.73 -3.60 43.23
CA ALA A 106 -39.85 -3.60 44.70
C ALA A 106 -40.69 -2.50 45.36
N LYS A 107 -41.87 -2.88 45.87
CA LYS A 107 -42.02 -3.20 47.30
C LYS A 107 -43.11 -4.25 47.50
#